data_AF-A0A1Y2F4N7-F1
#
_entry.id   AF-A0A1Y2F4N7-F1
#
_cell.length_a   1.000
_cell.length_b   1.000
_cell.length_c   1.000
_cell.angle_alpha   90.00
_cell.angle_beta   90.00
_cell.angle_gamma   90.00
#
_symmetry.space_group_name_H-M   'P 1'
#
loop_
_entity.id
_entity.type
_entity.pdbx_description
1 polymer ?
#
loop_
_entity_poly.entity_id
_entity_poly.type
_entity_poly.pdbx_seq_one_letter_code
_entity_poly.pdbx_strand_id
1 'polypeptide(L)'
;MAEGAPTPTAMSSQLSLDLRLRFLETLLSPSTSNSSPSSTVSLSRRVSLINSLLTQSLESGAGTEAVRRFVANYDLNEPLLSLPPVSTAAPTSDELPPASKVALILEAENEIRSLERDLREVEALGQRGIVGAGKLAEHEPLKSELTQVKADIAPVSTAYTSLEARTNALLSRYNDYISTLSEIFISWNDIVSAAEEAVTRLEKERNQELDIS
;
A
#
# COMPACT_ATOMS: atom_id res chain seq x y z
N MET A 1 -6.97 35.80 -55.92
CA MET A 1 -5.56 35.64 -56.32
C MET A 1 -4.88 34.86 -55.21
N ALA A 2 -4.42 33.66 -55.54
CA ALA A 2 -3.75 32.72 -54.65
C ALA A 2 -2.25 32.72 -54.98
N GLU A 3 -1.38 32.76 -53.96
CA GLU A 3 0.01 32.25 -53.89
C GLU A 3 0.68 32.88 -52.65
N GLY A 4 1.44 32.21 -51.79
CA GLY A 4 1.87 30.82 -51.75
C GLY A 4 2.33 30.48 -50.33
N ALA A 5 1.98 29.29 -49.86
CA ALA A 5 2.46 28.73 -48.60
C ALA A 5 3.97 28.43 -48.67
N PRO A 6 4.73 28.58 -47.57
CA PRO A 6 6.15 28.26 -47.56
C PRO A 6 6.33 26.76 -47.83
N THR A 7 6.91 26.43 -48.97
CA THR A 7 7.32 25.06 -49.30
C THR A 7 8.28 24.55 -48.22
N PRO A 8 8.09 23.34 -47.67
CA PRO A 8 9.03 22.78 -46.71
C PRO A 8 10.39 22.69 -47.38
N THR A 9 11.39 23.36 -46.79
CA THR A 9 12.78 23.28 -47.25
C THR A 9 13.15 21.81 -47.36
N ALA A 10 13.35 21.33 -48.60
CA ALA A 10 13.73 19.96 -48.88
C ALA A 10 15.06 19.70 -48.16
N MET A 11 14.99 18.95 -47.05
CA MET A 11 16.18 18.59 -46.29
C MET A 11 17.14 17.87 -47.23
N SER A 12 18.43 18.21 -47.16
CA SER A 12 19.43 17.50 -47.96
C SER A 12 19.35 16.01 -47.63
N SER A 13 19.30 15.16 -48.67
CA SER A 13 19.15 13.70 -48.52
C SER A 13 20.14 13.13 -47.50
N GLN A 14 21.36 13.66 -47.50
CA GLN A 14 22.42 13.32 -46.55
C GLN A 14 22.07 13.64 -45.09
N LEU A 15 21.47 14.80 -44.81
CA LEU A 15 21.06 15.19 -43.46
C LEU A 15 19.87 14.36 -42.97
N SER A 16 18.92 14.06 -43.86
CA SER A 16 17.78 13.18 -43.53
C SER A 16 18.21 11.75 -43.16
N LEU A 17 19.24 11.25 -43.85
CA LEU A 17 19.81 9.92 -43.60
C LEU A 17 20.57 9.91 -42.27
N ASP A 18 21.38 10.93 -42.00
CA ASP A 18 22.14 11.05 -40.75
C ASP A 18 21.22 11.14 -39.52
N LEU A 19 20.15 11.94 -39.59
CA LEU A 19 19.15 12.02 -38.51
C LEU A 19 18.45 10.68 -38.27
N ARG A 20 18.09 9.96 -39.33
CA ARG A 20 17.49 8.62 -39.21
C ARG A 20 18.46 7.60 -38.61
N LEU A 21 19.73 7.63 -38.99
CA LEU A 21 20.75 6.76 -38.38
C LEU A 21 20.96 7.07 -36.91
N ARG A 22 20.99 8.35 -36.54
CA ARG A 22 21.10 8.78 -35.15
C ARG A 22 19.90 8.33 -34.31
N PHE A 23 18.70 8.38 -34.89
CA PHE A 23 17.50 7.86 -34.25
C PHE A 23 17.55 6.34 -34.04
N LEU A 24 17.97 5.58 -35.06
CA LEU A 24 18.15 4.12 -34.96
C LEU A 24 19.21 3.75 -33.92
N GLU A 25 20.31 4.49 -33.83
CA GLU A 25 21.34 4.32 -32.81
C GLU A 25 20.77 4.52 -31.40
N THR A 26 19.93 5.54 -31.19
CA THR A 26 19.29 5.79 -29.87
C THR A 26 18.28 4.72 -29.47
N LEU A 27 17.57 4.12 -30.43
CA LEU A 27 16.62 3.05 -30.15
C LEU A 27 17.30 1.73 -29.82
N LEU A 28 18.42 1.43 -30.48
CA LEU A 28 19.12 0.15 -30.32
C LEU A 28 20.08 0.15 -29.11
N SER A 29 20.52 1.32 -28.65
CA SER A 29 21.33 1.49 -27.44
C SER A 29 20.81 2.65 -26.58
N PRO A 30 19.80 2.42 -25.71
CA PRO A 30 19.23 3.47 -24.88
C PRO A 30 20.11 3.87 -23.68
N SER A 31 21.26 3.22 -23.47
CA SER A 31 22.07 3.42 -22.27
C SER A 31 23.57 3.41 -22.56
N THR A 32 24.08 4.51 -23.09
CA THR A 32 25.44 4.98 -22.83
C THR A 32 25.46 6.50 -23.01
N SER A 33 25.41 7.21 -21.89
CA SER A 33 25.99 8.54 -21.63
C SER A 33 26.19 9.49 -22.82
N ASN A 34 25.39 10.57 -22.84
CA ASN A 34 25.76 11.98 -23.06
C ASN A 34 27.13 12.28 -23.72
N SER A 35 27.40 11.70 -24.88
CA SER A 35 28.54 12.02 -25.71
C SER A 35 28.03 12.17 -27.13
N SER A 36 28.14 13.38 -27.68
CA SER A 36 27.96 13.55 -29.12
C SER A 36 29.06 12.75 -29.82
N PRO A 37 28.74 11.68 -30.58
CA PRO A 37 29.77 10.99 -31.33
C PRO A 37 30.13 11.88 -32.53
N SER A 38 31.41 12.23 -32.59
CA SER A 38 32.01 13.03 -33.65
C SER A 38 31.71 12.47 -35.03
N SER A 39 31.49 13.37 -35.99
CA SER A 39 31.31 13.19 -37.44
C SER A 39 32.48 12.52 -38.19
N THR A 40 33.29 11.69 -37.53
CA THR A 40 34.56 11.16 -38.05
C THR A 40 34.45 9.71 -38.55
N VAL A 41 33.32 9.05 -38.35
CA VAL A 41 33.06 7.69 -38.86
C VAL A 41 32.27 7.80 -40.16
N SER A 42 32.78 7.18 -41.23
CA SER A 42 32.07 7.14 -42.51
C SER A 42 30.67 6.53 -42.34
N LEU A 43 29.68 7.12 -43.02
CA LEU A 43 28.27 6.71 -42.93
C LEU A 43 28.10 5.20 -43.18
N SER A 44 28.86 4.65 -44.12
CA SER A 44 28.90 3.22 -44.44
C SER A 44 29.31 2.35 -43.25
N ARG A 45 30.27 2.81 -42.45
CA ARG A 45 30.75 2.09 -41.26
C ARG A 45 29.75 2.16 -40.11
N ARG A 46 29.04 3.29 -39.96
CA ARG A 46 27.94 3.42 -38.98
C ARG A 46 26.78 2.49 -39.31
N VAL A 47 26.35 2.46 -40.58
CA VAL A 47 25.31 1.52 -41.05
C VAL A 47 25.71 0.07 -40.81
N SER A 48 26.96 -0.30 -41.11
CA SER A 48 27.46 -1.66 -40.85
C SER A 48 27.46 -2.02 -39.37
N LEU A 49 27.78 -1.08 -38.48
CA LEU A 49 27.74 -1.31 -37.04
C LEU A 49 26.31 -1.49 -36.53
N ILE A 50 25.38 -0.64 -36.94
CA ILE A 50 23.96 -0.76 -36.60
C ILE A 50 23.42 -2.11 -37.08
N ASN A 51 23.76 -2.52 -38.31
CA ASN A 51 23.34 -3.81 -38.84
C ASN A 51 23.90 -4.97 -38.02
N SER A 52 25.20 -4.92 -37.65
CA SER A 52 25.80 -5.96 -36.79
C SER A 52 25.17 -6.03 -35.39
N LEU A 53 24.80 -4.89 -34.81
CA LEU A 53 24.11 -4.83 -33.51
C LEU A 53 22.69 -5.35 -33.60
N LEU A 54 21.99 -5.09 -34.70
CA LEU A 54 20.65 -5.60 -34.95
C LEU A 54 20.68 -7.13 -35.12
N THR A 55 21.63 -7.65 -35.91
CA THR A 55 21.82 -9.10 -36.04
C THR A 55 22.20 -9.74 -34.72
N GLN A 56 23.04 -9.10 -33.91
CA GLN A 56 23.43 -9.60 -32.59
C GLN A 56 22.27 -9.55 -31.58
N SER A 57 21.42 -8.52 -31.61
CA SER A 57 20.21 -8.42 -30.78
C SER A 57 19.16 -9.46 -31.17
N LEU A 58 19.07 -9.81 -32.45
CA LEU A 58 18.20 -10.89 -32.94
C LEU A 58 18.71 -12.27 -32.50
N GLU A 59 20.03 -12.46 -32.42
CA GLU A 59 20.66 -13.74 -32.06
C GLU A 59 20.72 -13.99 -30.55
N SER A 60 20.79 -12.95 -29.73
CA SER A 60 20.95 -13.05 -28.27
C SER A 60 19.63 -13.15 -27.48
N GLY A 61 18.48 -12.86 -28.10
CA GLY A 61 17.17 -12.93 -27.44
C GLY A 61 16.54 -14.33 -27.46
N ALA A 62 16.07 -14.83 -26.30
CA ALA A 62 15.28 -16.06 -26.24
C ALA A 62 13.86 -15.83 -26.80
N GLY A 63 13.45 -16.58 -27.84
CA GLY A 63 12.14 -16.48 -28.49
C GLY A 63 12.13 -15.86 -29.90
N THR A 64 13.31 -15.59 -30.47
CA THR A 64 13.47 -14.79 -31.70
C THR A 64 13.36 -15.55 -33.02
N GLU A 65 13.15 -16.87 -33.05
CA GLU A 65 13.06 -17.61 -34.32
C GLU A 65 11.83 -17.18 -35.17
N ALA A 66 10.70 -16.89 -34.51
CA ALA A 66 9.52 -16.33 -35.18
C ALA A 66 9.80 -14.92 -35.72
N VAL A 67 10.50 -14.09 -34.93
CA VAL A 67 10.90 -12.74 -35.33
C VAL A 67 11.93 -12.78 -36.46
N ARG A 68 12.86 -13.74 -36.46
CA ARG A 68 13.85 -13.97 -37.51
C ARG A 68 13.17 -14.38 -38.81
N ARG A 69 12.21 -15.31 -38.76
CA ARG A 69 11.40 -15.70 -39.93
C ARG A 69 10.53 -14.55 -40.43
N PHE A 70 10.03 -13.73 -39.52
CA PHE A 70 9.25 -12.55 -39.86
C PHE A 70 10.10 -11.48 -40.56
N VAL A 71 11.29 -11.16 -40.03
CA VAL A 71 12.25 -10.23 -40.65
C VAL A 71 12.76 -10.77 -41.98
N ALA A 72 13.04 -12.08 -42.08
CA ALA A 72 13.44 -12.71 -43.34
C ALA A 72 12.34 -12.65 -44.42
N ASN A 73 11.07 -12.63 -44.01
CA ASN A 73 9.91 -12.51 -44.88
C ASN A 73 9.25 -11.12 -44.77
N TYR A 74 10.01 -10.08 -44.43
CA TYR A 74 9.43 -8.75 -44.17
C TYR A 74 8.65 -8.22 -45.37
N ASP A 75 9.20 -8.38 -46.58
CA ASP A 75 8.55 -7.94 -47.82
C ASP A 75 7.19 -8.63 -48.07
N LEU A 76 7.00 -9.85 -47.57
CA LEU A 76 5.72 -10.56 -47.67
C LEU A 76 4.73 -10.13 -46.58
N ASN A 77 5.23 -9.66 -45.44
CA ASN A 77 4.41 -9.23 -44.31
C ASN A 77 4.18 -7.70 -44.28
N GLU A 78 4.84 -6.95 -45.15
CA GLU A 78 4.71 -5.49 -45.29
C GLU A 78 3.24 -5.04 -45.44
N PRO A 79 2.38 -5.72 -46.22
CA PRO A 79 0.97 -5.32 -46.36
C PRO A 79 0.14 -5.55 -45.09
N LEU A 80 0.60 -6.41 -44.17
CA LEU A 80 -0.09 -6.69 -42.90
C LEU A 80 0.32 -5.71 -41.81
N LEU A 81 1.46 -5.03 -41.97
CA LEU A 81 1.99 -4.04 -41.04
C LEU A 81 1.66 -2.61 -41.43
N SER A 82 1.39 -2.36 -42.71
CA SER A 82 0.80 -1.11 -43.18
C SER A 82 -0.68 -1.09 -42.80
N LEU A 83 -0.93 -0.86 -41.51
CA LEU A 83 -2.26 -0.48 -41.07
C LEU A 83 -2.65 0.77 -41.88
N PRO A 84 -3.77 0.76 -42.63
CA PRO A 84 -4.27 1.98 -43.24
C PRO A 84 -4.38 3.01 -42.13
N PRO A 85 -4.07 4.30 -42.39
CA PRO A 85 -4.15 5.32 -41.37
C PRO A 85 -5.55 5.26 -40.77
N VAL A 86 -5.63 4.82 -39.51
CA VAL A 86 -6.89 4.81 -38.77
C VAL A 86 -7.38 6.25 -38.82
N SER A 87 -8.44 6.46 -39.58
CA SER A 87 -9.09 7.75 -39.66
C SER A 87 -9.47 8.11 -38.22
N THR A 88 -8.82 9.11 -37.65
CA THR A 88 -9.12 9.65 -36.32
C THR A 88 -10.47 10.36 -36.28
N ALA A 89 -11.19 10.39 -37.41
CA ALA A 89 -12.62 10.60 -37.44
C ALA A 89 -13.30 9.37 -36.83
N ALA A 90 -13.62 9.47 -35.54
CA ALA A 90 -14.59 8.57 -34.92
C ALA A 90 -15.81 8.46 -35.86
N PRO A 91 -16.20 7.25 -36.32
CA PRO A 91 -17.38 7.13 -37.14
C PRO A 91 -18.54 7.69 -36.32
N THR A 92 -19.13 8.77 -36.80
CA THR A 92 -20.35 9.29 -36.16
C THR A 92 -21.35 8.13 -36.15
N SER A 93 -22.06 7.93 -35.03
CA SER A 93 -22.98 6.80 -34.88
C SER A 93 -24.01 6.68 -36.01
N ASP A 94 -24.17 7.70 -36.85
CA ASP A 94 -25.08 7.71 -38.00
C ASP A 94 -24.53 6.96 -39.24
N GLU A 95 -23.21 6.83 -39.40
CA GLU A 95 -22.59 6.20 -40.59
C GLU A 95 -22.46 4.67 -40.51
N LEU A 96 -22.67 4.07 -39.33
CA LEU A 96 -22.61 2.62 -39.19
C LEU A 96 -23.88 1.96 -39.77
N PRO A 97 -23.74 0.89 -40.58
CA PRO A 97 -24.89 0.15 -41.06
C PRO A 97 -25.64 -0.48 -39.86
N PRO A 98 -26.98 -0.59 -39.92
CA PRO A 98 -27.80 -1.03 -38.78
C PRO A 98 -27.43 -2.43 -38.29
N ALA A 99 -26.99 -3.32 -39.18
CA ALA A 99 -26.51 -4.65 -38.82
C ALA A 99 -25.25 -4.61 -37.93
N SER A 100 -24.32 -3.68 -38.18
CA SER A 100 -23.12 -3.52 -37.37
C SER A 100 -23.43 -2.92 -36.00
N LYS A 101 -24.42 -2.04 -35.90
CA LYS A 101 -24.90 -1.52 -34.61
C LYS A 101 -25.46 -2.63 -33.73
N VAL A 102 -26.27 -3.52 -34.31
CA VAL A 102 -26.82 -4.67 -33.57
C VAL A 102 -25.71 -5.62 -33.15
N ALA A 103 -24.74 -5.91 -34.02
CA ALA A 103 -23.59 -6.74 -33.67
C ALA A 103 -22.79 -6.15 -32.50
N LEU A 104 -22.52 -4.85 -32.51
CA LEU A 104 -21.83 -4.15 -31.42
C LEU A 104 -22.62 -4.17 -30.12
N ILE A 105 -23.95 -4.02 -30.17
CA ILE A 105 -24.81 -4.09 -28.98
C ILE A 105 -24.80 -5.50 -28.39
N LEU A 106 -24.82 -6.54 -29.23
CA LEU A 106 -24.76 -7.93 -28.78
C LEU A 106 -23.37 -8.29 -28.22
N GLU A 107 -22.30 -7.76 -28.81
CA GLU A 107 -20.95 -7.91 -28.29
C GLU A 107 -20.80 -7.22 -26.93
N ALA A 108 -21.36 -6.01 -26.78
CA ALA A 108 -21.33 -5.22 -25.55
C ALA A 108 -22.44 -5.60 -24.54
N GLU A 109 -23.29 -6.60 -24.81
CA GLU A 109 -24.46 -6.93 -23.99
C GLU A 109 -24.07 -7.22 -22.53
N ASN A 110 -23.00 -7.99 -22.34
CA ASN A 110 -22.53 -8.36 -21.01
C ASN A 110 -21.94 -7.16 -20.25
N GLU A 111 -21.23 -6.27 -20.95
CA GLU A 111 -20.67 -5.05 -20.36
C GLU A 111 -21.77 -4.07 -19.95
N ILE A 112 -22.80 -3.91 -20.79
CA ILE A 112 -23.97 -3.08 -20.47
C ILE A 112 -24.70 -3.61 -19.23
N ARG A 113 -24.87 -4.93 -19.11
CA ARG A 113 -25.49 -5.55 -17.91
C ARG A 113 -24.64 -5.38 -16.66
N SER A 114 -23.32 -5.51 -16.78
CA SER A 114 -22.39 -5.24 -15.66
C SER A 114 -22.51 -3.79 -15.22
N LEU A 115 -22.48 -2.86 -16.17
CA LEU A 115 -22.60 -1.43 -15.91
C LEU A 115 -23.95 -1.08 -15.25
N GLU A 116 -25.06 -1.68 -15.70
CA GLU A 116 -26.36 -1.49 -15.07
C GLU A 116 -26.36 -1.93 -13.60
N ARG A 117 -25.73 -3.08 -13.31
CA ARG A 117 -25.58 -3.59 -11.94
C ARG A 117 -24.74 -2.63 -11.09
N ASP A 118 -23.63 -2.16 -11.63
CA ASP A 118 -22.72 -1.24 -10.94
C ASP A 118 -23.40 0.12 -10.68
N LEU A 119 -24.16 0.63 -11.65
CA LEU A 119 -24.91 1.88 -11.48
C LEU A 119 -26.03 1.74 -10.42
N ARG A 120 -26.72 0.60 -10.36
CA ARG A 120 -27.67 0.32 -9.27
C ARG A 120 -26.98 0.23 -7.92
N GLU A 121 -25.78 -0.35 -7.87
CA GLU A 121 -24.99 -0.40 -6.64
C GLU A 121 -24.58 1.01 -6.19
N VAL A 122 -24.11 1.85 -7.12
CA VAL A 122 -23.78 3.26 -6.84
C VAL A 122 -25.01 4.03 -6.37
N GLU A 123 -26.18 3.81 -6.97
CA GLU A 123 -27.43 4.43 -6.52
C GLU A 123 -27.82 3.96 -5.10
N ALA A 124 -27.72 2.67 -4.81
CA ALA A 124 -27.98 2.12 -3.48
C ALA A 124 -27.00 2.67 -2.43
N LEU A 125 -25.72 2.83 -2.78
CA LEU A 125 -24.71 3.46 -1.93
C LEU A 125 -24.97 4.96 -1.75
N GLY A 126 -25.49 5.62 -2.77
CA GLY A 126 -25.98 7.01 -2.73
C GLY A 126 -27.15 7.18 -1.77
N GLN A 127 -28.18 6.34 -1.86
CA GLN A 127 -29.34 6.34 -0.96
C GLN A 127 -28.95 6.06 0.50
N ARG A 128 -27.94 5.20 0.71
CA ARG A 128 -27.36 4.92 2.04
C ARG A 128 -26.49 6.06 2.57
N GLY A 129 -26.23 7.10 1.78
CA GLY A 129 -25.40 8.24 2.19
C GLY A 129 -23.92 7.90 2.40
N ILE A 130 -23.45 6.78 1.85
CA ILE A 130 -22.06 6.29 1.96
C ILE A 130 -21.14 7.07 1.02
N VAL A 131 -21.70 7.76 0.02
CA VAL A 131 -21.00 8.74 -0.82
C VAL A 131 -20.76 10.04 -0.03
N GLY A 132 -20.19 9.90 1.17
CA GLY A 132 -19.77 10.98 2.07
C GLY A 132 -18.50 11.70 1.62
N ALA A 133 -18.11 11.58 0.35
CA ALA A 133 -17.01 12.35 -0.23
C ALA A 133 -17.23 13.88 -0.07
N GLY A 134 -18.49 14.33 0.07
CA GLY A 134 -18.83 15.73 0.34
C GLY A 134 -18.82 16.14 1.82
N LYS A 135 -18.86 15.20 2.77
CA LYS A 135 -18.89 15.48 4.22
C LYS A 135 -17.51 15.51 4.88
N LEU A 136 -16.44 15.20 4.13
CA LEU A 136 -15.07 15.31 4.63
C LEU A 136 -14.72 16.72 5.12
N ALA A 137 -15.28 17.75 4.48
CA ALA A 137 -15.11 19.14 4.91
C ALA A 137 -15.74 19.42 6.29
N GLU A 138 -16.83 18.72 6.64
CA GLU A 138 -17.49 18.83 7.96
C GLU A 138 -16.68 18.13 9.07
N HIS A 139 -15.82 17.17 8.71
CA HIS A 139 -15.00 16.41 9.65
C HIS A 139 -13.60 17.01 9.91
N GLU A 140 -13.15 17.97 9.09
CA GLU A 140 -11.90 18.69 9.34
C GLU A 140 -11.88 19.46 10.67
N PRO A 141 -12.93 20.20 11.08
CA PRO A 141 -12.97 20.83 12.40
C PRO A 141 -13.05 19.81 13.55
N LEU A 142 -13.66 18.64 13.31
CA LEU A 142 -13.79 17.58 14.30
C LEU A 142 -12.45 16.94 14.65
N LYS A 143 -11.46 16.98 13.73
CA LYS A 143 -10.09 16.52 14.03
C LYS A 143 -9.44 17.37 15.11
N SER A 144 -9.57 18.70 15.04
CA SER A 144 -9.01 19.58 16.07
C SER A 144 -9.66 19.33 17.43
N GLU A 145 -10.98 19.17 17.47
CA GLU A 145 -11.71 18.86 18.70
C GLU A 145 -11.29 17.50 19.28
N LEU A 146 -11.13 16.48 18.44
CA LEU A 146 -10.65 15.16 18.88
C LEU A 146 -9.22 15.22 19.42
N THR A 147 -8.34 15.99 18.81
CA THR A 147 -6.97 16.17 19.33
C THR A 147 -6.95 16.88 20.67
N GLN A 148 -7.84 17.85 20.88
CA GLN A 148 -8.00 18.54 22.16
C GLN A 148 -8.55 17.60 23.23
N VAL A 149 -9.64 16.88 22.95
CA VAL A 149 -10.22 15.89 23.87
C VAL A 149 -9.20 14.81 24.23
N LYS A 150 -8.40 14.35 23.26
CA LYS A 150 -7.33 13.38 23.52
C LYS A 150 -6.24 13.95 24.42
N ALA A 151 -5.88 15.22 24.24
CA ALA A 151 -4.94 15.90 25.13
C ALA A 151 -5.51 16.07 26.55
N ASP A 152 -6.81 16.32 26.68
CA ASP A 152 -7.50 16.47 27.97
C ASP A 152 -7.67 15.13 28.71
N ILE A 153 -7.84 14.02 28.00
CA ILE A 153 -7.97 12.67 28.59
C ILE A 153 -6.62 12.14 29.10
N ALA A 154 -5.51 12.50 28.46
CA ALA A 154 -4.18 12.05 28.87
C ALA A 154 -3.84 12.33 30.35
N PRO A 155 -3.99 13.56 30.90
CA PRO A 155 -3.72 13.82 32.31
C PRO A 155 -4.70 13.09 33.23
N VAL A 156 -5.97 12.98 32.84
CA VAL A 156 -6.99 12.25 33.59
C VAL A 156 -6.59 10.78 33.74
N SER A 157 -6.16 10.13 32.66
CA SER A 157 -5.66 8.75 32.69
C SER A 157 -4.48 8.58 33.66
N THR A 158 -3.51 9.51 33.63
CA THR A 158 -2.36 9.46 34.57
C THR A 158 -2.77 9.69 36.03
N ALA A 159 -3.80 10.52 36.28
CA ALA A 159 -4.33 10.71 37.62
C ALA A 159 -4.98 9.42 38.13
N TYR A 160 -5.76 8.73 37.30
CA TYR A 160 -6.36 7.43 37.64
C TYR A 160 -5.31 6.37 37.98
N THR A 161 -4.26 6.22 37.18
CA THR A 161 -3.20 5.24 37.48
C THR A 161 -2.45 5.56 38.76
N SER A 162 -2.21 6.85 39.05
CA SER A 162 -1.60 7.28 40.30
C SER A 162 -2.49 7.00 41.52
N LEU A 163 -3.80 7.20 41.37
CA LEU A 163 -4.78 6.91 42.41
C LEU A 163 -4.85 5.40 42.69
N GLU A 164 -4.89 4.59 41.64
CA GLU A 164 -4.88 3.12 41.73
C GLU A 164 -3.60 2.60 42.41
N ALA A 165 -2.44 3.15 42.06
CA ALA A 165 -1.19 2.81 42.73
C ALA A 165 -1.23 3.17 44.23
N ARG A 166 -1.81 4.33 44.59
CA ARG A 166 -1.96 4.76 45.98
C ARG A 166 -2.94 3.88 46.75
N THR A 167 -4.06 3.48 46.15
CA THR A 167 -5.03 2.58 46.79
C THR A 167 -4.44 1.19 47.00
N ASN A 168 -3.71 0.65 46.01
CA ASN A 168 -3.03 -0.64 46.14
C ASN A 168 -1.94 -0.60 47.21
N ALA A 169 -1.16 0.48 47.28
CA ALA A 169 -0.17 0.66 48.34
C ALA A 169 -0.82 0.74 49.73
N LEU A 170 -1.98 1.40 49.86
CA LEU A 170 -2.73 1.45 51.11
C LEU A 170 -3.25 0.06 51.50
N LEU A 171 -3.79 -0.70 50.54
CA LEU A 171 -4.29 -2.05 50.76
C LEU A 171 -3.16 -2.99 51.21
N SER A 172 -1.99 -2.88 50.58
CA SER A 172 -0.80 -3.65 50.97
C SER A 172 -0.38 -3.34 52.40
N ARG A 173 -0.27 -2.05 52.77
CA ARG A 173 0.08 -1.66 54.14
C ARG A 173 -0.94 -2.13 55.17
N TYR A 174 -2.21 -2.11 54.81
CA TYR A 174 -3.27 -2.63 55.68
C TYR A 174 -3.15 -4.14 55.87
N ASN A 175 -2.84 -4.88 54.81
CA ASN A 175 -2.58 -6.31 54.89
C ASN A 175 -1.36 -6.63 55.77
N ASP A 176 -0.27 -5.86 55.60
CA ASP A 176 0.92 -6.00 56.45
C ASP A 176 0.58 -5.71 57.92
N TYR A 177 -0.19 -4.64 58.18
CA TYR A 177 -0.66 -4.31 59.52
C TYR A 177 -1.49 -5.44 60.14
N ILE A 178 -2.44 -6.02 59.40
CA ILE A 178 -3.21 -7.18 59.86
C ILE A 178 -2.27 -8.34 60.18
N SER A 179 -1.31 -8.64 59.30
CA SER A 179 -0.36 -9.73 59.53
C SER A 179 0.42 -9.53 60.82
N THR A 180 0.94 -8.33 61.07
CA THR A 180 1.65 -8.03 62.32
C THR A 180 0.73 -8.11 63.55
N LEU A 181 -0.52 -7.67 63.44
CA LEU A 181 -1.49 -7.74 64.53
C LEU A 181 -1.90 -9.18 64.83
N SER A 182 -2.03 -10.02 63.81
CA SER A 182 -2.24 -11.46 63.96
C SER A 182 -1.06 -12.13 64.64
N GLU A 183 0.17 -11.79 64.27
CA GLU A 183 1.39 -12.32 64.91
C GLU A 183 1.48 -11.93 66.39
N ILE A 184 1.19 -10.66 66.72
CA ILE A 184 1.11 -10.19 68.12
C ILE A 184 0.03 -10.95 68.88
N PHE A 185 -1.15 -11.15 68.30
CA PHE A 185 -2.24 -11.87 68.95
C PHE A 185 -1.88 -13.33 69.23
N ILE A 186 -1.20 -14.00 68.31
CA ILE A 186 -0.67 -15.36 68.52
C ILE A 186 0.34 -15.37 69.66
N SER A 187 1.31 -14.43 69.66
CA SER A 187 2.30 -14.35 70.74
C SER A 187 1.67 -14.10 72.11
N TRP A 188 0.61 -13.30 72.17
CA TRP A 188 -0.14 -13.06 73.39
C TRP A 188 -0.88 -14.30 73.85
N ASN A 189 -1.51 -15.02 72.92
CA ASN A 189 -2.17 -16.28 73.24
C ASN A 189 -1.17 -17.28 73.84
N ASP A 190 0.02 -17.40 73.26
CA ASP A 190 1.05 -18.32 73.76
C ASP A 190 1.53 -17.93 75.17
N ILE A 191 1.72 -16.63 75.45
CA ILE A 191 2.10 -16.13 76.78
C ILE A 191 0.99 -16.42 77.79
N VAL A 192 -0.28 -16.19 77.43
CA VAL A 192 -1.43 -16.45 78.30
C VAL A 192 -1.55 -17.94 78.58
N SER A 193 -1.47 -18.80 77.56
CA SER A 193 -1.51 -20.25 77.73
C SER A 193 -0.37 -20.77 78.60
N ALA A 194 0.86 -20.24 78.45
CA ALA A 194 1.98 -20.60 79.31
C ALA A 194 1.78 -20.15 80.76
N ALA A 195 1.18 -18.98 80.97
CA ALA A 195 0.82 -18.50 82.31
C ALA A 195 -0.27 -19.38 82.94
N GLU A 196 -1.30 -19.76 82.18
CA GLU A 196 -2.35 -20.69 82.62
C GLU A 196 -1.78 -22.07 82.97
N GLU A 197 -0.85 -22.60 82.17
CA GLU A 197 -0.16 -23.87 82.46
C GLU A 197 0.68 -23.77 83.74
N ALA A 198 1.39 -22.65 83.94
CA ALA A 198 2.15 -22.43 85.17
C ALA A 198 1.25 -22.35 86.41
N VAL A 199 0.10 -21.67 86.31
CA VAL A 199 -0.89 -21.60 87.40
C VAL A 199 -1.47 -22.97 87.69
N THR A 200 -1.93 -23.70 86.67
CA THR A 200 -2.50 -25.05 86.87
C THR A 200 -1.50 -26.03 87.48
N ARG A 201 -0.21 -25.93 87.12
CA ARG A 201 0.85 -26.70 87.77
C ARG A 201 1.00 -26.37 89.25
N LEU A 202 1.04 -25.09 89.61
CA LEU A 202 1.12 -24.65 91.01
C LEU A 202 -0.11 -25.06 91.82
N GLU A 203 -1.31 -25.01 91.22
CA GLU A 203 -2.53 -25.48 91.86
C GLU A 203 -2.51 -26.98 92.12
N LYS A 204 -1.98 -27.77 91.17
CA LYS A 204 -1.82 -29.22 91.33
C LYS A 204 -0.82 -29.57 92.43
N GLU A 205 0.32 -28.89 92.49
CA GLU A 205 1.32 -29.06 93.56
C GLU A 205 0.71 -28.75 94.94
N ARG A 206 -0.01 -27.62 95.05
CA ARG A 206 -0.71 -27.24 96.28
C ARG A 206 -1.75 -28.26 96.70
N ASN A 207 -2.56 -28.78 95.77
CA ASN A 207 -3.56 -29.79 96.10
C ASN A 207 -2.93 -31.15 96.46
N GLN A 208 -1.80 -31.52 95.87
CA GLN A 208 -1.06 -32.74 96.25
C GLN A 208 -0.48 -32.64 97.66
N GLU A 209 0.00 -31.47 98.09
CA GLU A 209 0.47 -31.25 99.46
C GLU A 209 -0.65 -31.41 100.49
N LEU A 210 -1.88 -31.02 100.12
CA LEU A 210 -3.07 -31.17 100.98
C LEU A 210 -3.62 -32.61 101.04
N ASP A 211 -3.40 -33.44 100.02
CA ASP A 211 -3.84 -34.85 99.99
C ASP A 211 -2.87 -35.81 100.74
N ILE A 212 -1.65 -35.36 101.08
CA ILE A 212 -0.62 -36.17 101.75
C ILE A 212 -0.59 -35.92 103.27
N SER A 213 -1.29 -34.89 103.77
CA SER A 213 -1.40 -34.58 105.21
C SER A 213 -2.72 -35.04 105.81
#